data_AF-A0A2S9IIM5-F1
#
_entry.id   AF-A0A2S9IIM5-F1
#
_cell.length_a   1.000
_cell.length_b   1.000
_cell.length_c   1.000
_cell.angle_alpha   90.00
_cell.angle_beta   90.00
_cell.angle_gamma   90.00
#
_symmetry.space_group_name_H-M   'P 1'
#
loop_
_entity.id
_entity.type
_entity.pdbx_description
1 polymer ?
#
loop_
_entity_poly.entity_id
_entity_poly.type
_entity_poly.pdbx_seq_one_letter_code
_entity_poly.pdbx_strand_id
1 'polypeptide(L)'
;MEREAYRAVYRDNVPSRGCEQCGKTFAPQREKADTRYRSLRYFTDSRKVDIEVRPCQQCGETSIANRVDAQYCSKACNRFAYRVATNRITRVSPPVLDFMLRQQGIRVTMEVAA
;
A
#
# COMPACT_ATOMS: atom_id res chain seq x y z
N MET A 1 -22.54 -29.11 -27.38
CA MET A 1 -21.27 -29.22 -28.15
C MET A 1 -21.03 -28.03 -29.09
N GLU A 2 -22.05 -27.50 -29.77
CA GLU A 2 -21.90 -26.38 -30.73
C GLU A 2 -21.18 -25.13 -30.17
N ARG A 3 -21.41 -24.80 -28.89
CA ARG A 3 -20.79 -23.64 -28.24
C ARG A 3 -19.27 -23.78 -28.06
N GLU A 4 -18.75 -25.00 -27.95
CA GLU A 4 -17.31 -25.24 -27.78
C GLU A 4 -16.57 -25.17 -29.10
N ALA A 5 -17.15 -25.74 -30.15
CA ALA A 5 -16.63 -25.62 -31.52
C ALA A 5 -16.57 -24.15 -31.96
N TYR A 6 -17.64 -23.37 -31.70
CA TYR A 6 -17.66 -21.93 -31.96
C TYR A 6 -16.53 -21.20 -31.22
N ARG A 7 -16.29 -21.53 -29.94
CA ARG A 7 -15.21 -20.92 -29.14
C ARG A 7 -13.82 -21.29 -29.65
N ALA A 8 -13.62 -22.48 -30.21
CA ALA A 8 -12.34 -22.89 -30.78
C ALA A 8 -12.01 -22.08 -32.04
N VAL A 9 -12.93 -22.04 -33.02
CA VAL A 9 -12.79 -21.23 -34.24
C VAL A 9 -12.59 -19.76 -33.90
N TYR A 10 -13.31 -19.27 -32.90
CA TYR A 10 -13.17 -17.89 -32.45
C TYR A 10 -11.76 -17.61 -31.93
N ARG A 11 -11.17 -18.49 -31.11
CA ARG A 11 -9.81 -18.33 -30.57
C ARG A 11 -8.74 -18.28 -31.66
N ASP A 12 -8.91 -19.04 -32.74
CA ASP A 12 -7.95 -19.09 -33.83
C ASP A 12 -7.94 -17.80 -34.66
N ASN A 13 -9.05 -17.06 -34.71
CA ASN A 13 -9.18 -15.82 -35.47
C ASN A 13 -8.78 -14.55 -34.68
N VAL A 14 -8.57 -14.64 -33.35
CA VAL A 14 -8.20 -13.46 -32.57
C VAL A 14 -6.73 -13.11 -32.80
N PRO A 15 -6.39 -11.90 -33.27
CA PRO A 15 -5.01 -11.52 -33.50
C PRO A 15 -4.22 -11.50 -32.19
N SER A 16 -3.00 -12.04 -32.25
CA SER A 16 -2.07 -11.99 -31.12
C SER A 16 -1.66 -10.55 -30.79
N ARG A 17 -1.45 -10.26 -29.51
CA ARG A 17 -1.04 -8.94 -28.99
C ARG A 17 0.22 -9.07 -28.16
N GLY A 18 1.07 -8.04 -28.15
CA GLY A 18 2.22 -7.97 -27.25
C GLY A 18 1.78 -7.63 -25.82
N CYS A 19 2.36 -8.31 -24.83
CA CYS A 19 2.21 -7.94 -23.42
C CYS A 19 3.06 -6.71 -23.10
N GLU A 20 2.45 -5.63 -22.61
CA GLU A 20 3.17 -4.37 -22.32
C GLU A 20 4.29 -4.55 -21.27
N GLN A 21 4.15 -5.50 -20.34
CA GLN A 21 5.14 -5.68 -19.28
C GLN A 21 6.32 -6.59 -19.65
N CYS A 22 6.11 -7.62 -20.49
CA CYS A 22 7.14 -8.61 -20.79
C CYS A 22 7.47 -8.74 -22.28
N GLY A 23 6.80 -7.99 -23.15
CA GLY A 23 7.00 -7.97 -24.60
C GLY A 23 6.51 -9.23 -25.34
N LYS A 24 6.21 -10.32 -24.65
CA LYS A 24 5.79 -11.59 -25.28
C LYS A 24 4.41 -11.45 -25.91
N THR A 25 4.24 -12.06 -27.07
CA THR A 25 2.95 -12.15 -27.75
C THR A 25 2.02 -13.16 -27.07
N PHE A 26 0.72 -12.86 -27.06
CA PHE A 26 -0.32 -13.74 -26.52
C PHE A 26 -1.63 -13.57 -27.29
N ALA A 27 -2.44 -14.62 -27.35
CA ALA A 27 -3.79 -14.59 -27.91
C ALA A 27 -4.82 -14.30 -26.80
N PRO A 28 -5.54 -13.16 -26.84
CA PRO A 28 -6.56 -12.87 -25.84
C PRO A 28 -7.75 -13.81 -25.98
N GLN A 29 -8.40 -14.14 -24.86
CA GLN A 29 -9.51 -15.11 -24.86
C GLN A 29 -10.80 -14.55 -25.51
N ARG A 30 -10.90 -13.23 -25.67
CA ARG A 30 -12.02 -12.53 -26.34
C ARG A 30 -11.45 -11.41 -27.22
N GLU A 31 -12.01 -11.19 -28.40
CA GLU A 31 -11.55 -10.16 -29.35
C GLU A 31 -11.69 -8.73 -28.79
N LYS A 32 -12.84 -8.45 -28.16
CA LYS A 32 -13.12 -7.17 -27.49
C LYS A 32 -12.52 -7.08 -26.08
N ALA A 33 -11.62 -7.98 -25.70
CA ALA A 33 -10.91 -7.83 -24.44
C ALA A 33 -9.86 -6.74 -24.61
N ASP A 34 -9.99 -5.62 -23.90
CA ASP A 34 -8.96 -4.57 -23.84
C ASP A 34 -7.76 -4.99 -22.96
N THR A 35 -7.43 -6.28 -22.97
CA THR A 35 -6.36 -6.84 -22.16
C THR A 35 -5.01 -6.51 -22.78
N ARG A 36 -4.25 -5.65 -22.11
CA ARG A 36 -2.86 -5.26 -22.44
C ARG A 36 -1.81 -6.25 -21.91
N TYR A 37 -2.23 -7.12 -21.00
CA TYR A 37 -1.36 -8.04 -20.28
C TYR A 37 -1.79 -9.49 -20.52
N ARG A 38 -0.80 -10.37 -20.70
CA ARG A 38 -1.02 -11.80 -20.90
C ARG A 38 -1.70 -12.47 -19.69
N SER A 39 -1.51 -11.95 -18.49
CA SER A 39 -2.07 -12.51 -17.26
C SER A 39 -2.45 -11.43 -16.26
N LEU A 40 -3.35 -11.79 -15.33
CA LEU A 40 -3.75 -10.92 -14.22
C LEU A 40 -2.54 -10.50 -13.36
N ARG A 41 -1.53 -11.39 -13.22
CA ARG A 41 -0.31 -11.09 -12.46
C ARG A 41 0.45 -9.89 -13.04
N TYR A 42 0.64 -9.86 -14.36
CA TYR A 42 1.31 -8.73 -15.02
C TYR A 42 0.45 -7.45 -14.95
N PHE A 43 -0.87 -7.58 -15.07
CA PHE A 43 -1.75 -6.43 -14.84
C PHE A 43 -1.64 -5.88 -13.40
N THR A 44 -1.53 -6.74 -12.38
CA THR A 44 -1.34 -6.29 -11.01
C THR A 44 0.06 -5.72 -10.77
N ASP A 45 1.08 -6.31 -11.38
CA ASP A 45 2.47 -5.88 -11.22
C ASP A 45 2.72 -4.52 -11.91
N SER A 46 2.18 -4.31 -13.11
CA SER A 46 2.23 -3.00 -13.79
C SER A 46 1.52 -1.86 -13.05
N ARG A 47 0.62 -2.20 -12.12
CA ARG A 47 -0.05 -1.24 -11.23
C ARG A 47 0.68 -1.00 -9.92
N LYS A 48 1.77 -1.74 -9.64
CA LYS A 48 2.61 -1.46 -8.47
C LYS A 48 3.32 -0.14 -8.72
N VAL A 49 2.86 0.90 -8.04
CA VAL A 49 3.56 2.18 -7.96
C VAL A 49 4.75 1.99 -7.04
N ASP A 50 5.91 2.51 -7.41
CA ASP A 50 7.07 2.58 -6.51
C ASP A 50 6.66 3.41 -5.29
N ILE A 51 6.52 2.74 -4.13
CA ILE A 51 6.08 3.42 -2.93
C ILE A 51 7.30 3.93 -2.18
N GLU A 52 7.36 5.24 -2.02
CA GLU A 52 8.42 5.92 -1.28
C GLU A 52 8.52 5.41 0.16
N VAL A 53 9.76 5.30 0.64
CA VAL A 53 10.03 5.08 2.06
C VAL A 53 9.72 6.38 2.80
N ARG A 54 8.82 6.34 3.78
CA ARG A 54 8.43 7.52 4.58
C ARG A 54 8.62 7.25 6.07
N PRO A 55 9.03 8.27 6.86
CA PRO A 55 9.09 8.16 8.31
C PRO A 55 7.68 8.13 8.90
N CYS A 56 7.46 7.23 9.86
CA CYS A 56 6.22 7.17 10.62
C CYS A 56 6.05 8.45 11.45
N GLN A 57 4.92 9.14 11.31
CA GLN A 57 4.65 10.35 12.10
C GLN A 57 4.50 10.09 13.60
N GLN A 58 4.26 8.83 14.00
CA GLN A 58 4.07 8.46 15.40
C GLN A 58 5.34 7.97 16.11
N CYS A 59 6.17 7.14 15.47
CA CYS A 59 7.37 6.58 16.09
C CYS A 59 8.68 7.06 15.46
N GLY A 60 8.64 7.73 14.32
CA GLY A 60 9.81 8.19 13.57
C GLY A 60 10.50 7.12 12.71
N GLU A 61 10.15 5.85 12.86
CA GLU A 61 10.77 4.75 12.11
C GLU A 61 10.40 4.82 10.62
N THR A 62 11.39 4.62 9.75
CA THR A 62 11.20 4.59 8.30
C THR A 62 10.61 3.27 7.84
N SER A 63 9.52 3.31 7.09
CA SER A 63 8.86 2.10 6.57
C SER A 63 8.43 2.29 5.12
N ILE A 64 8.36 1.18 4.38
CA ILE A 64 7.77 1.18 3.03
C ILE A 64 6.26 1.36 3.21
N ALA A 65 5.74 2.48 2.72
CA ALA A 65 4.31 2.74 2.78
C ALA A 65 3.58 1.71 1.90
N ASN A 66 2.42 1.20 2.35
CA ASN A 66 1.59 0.32 1.52
C ASN A 66 0.61 1.10 0.63
N ARG A 67 0.47 2.41 0.87
CA ARG A 67 -0.43 3.32 0.17
C ARG A 67 0.21 4.70 0.10
N VAL A 68 -0.16 5.48 -0.92
CA VAL A 68 0.35 6.84 -1.15
C VAL A 68 0.03 7.79 0.01
N ASP A 69 -1.08 7.54 0.72
CA ASP A 69 -1.58 8.32 1.86
C ASP A 69 -1.17 7.74 3.22
N ALA A 70 -0.35 6.69 3.26
CA ALA A 70 0.05 6.08 4.53
C ALA A 70 1.01 6.98 5.32
N GLN A 71 0.58 7.40 6.52
CA GLN A 71 1.34 8.27 7.44
C GLN A 71 2.04 7.50 8.57
N TYR A 72 1.72 6.21 8.75
CA TYR A 72 2.16 5.41 9.89
C TYR A 72 2.71 4.06 9.43
N CYS A 73 3.77 3.58 10.10
CA CYS A 73 4.41 2.30 9.77
C CYS A 73 3.51 1.07 10.05
N SER A 74 2.57 1.20 10.99
CA SER A 74 1.73 0.09 11.43
C SER A 74 0.33 0.52 11.86
N LYS A 75 -0.59 -0.43 11.87
CA LYS A 75 -1.94 -0.24 12.45
C LYS A 75 -1.87 0.14 13.93
N ALA A 76 -0.84 -0.30 14.65
CA ALA A 76 -0.64 0.06 16.06
C ALA A 76 -0.33 1.56 16.20
N CYS A 77 0.61 2.09 15.41
CA CYS A 77 0.93 3.52 15.38
C CYS A 77 -0.28 4.37 14.95
N ASN A 78 -1.02 3.95 13.93
CA ASN A 78 -2.23 4.64 13.49
C ASN A 78 -3.30 4.71 14.60
N ARG A 79 -3.59 3.57 15.26
CA ARG A 79 -4.55 3.53 16.37
C ARG A 79 -4.10 4.37 17.55
N PHE A 80 -2.81 4.38 17.84
CA PHE A 80 -2.24 5.19 18.90
C PHE A 80 -2.40 6.68 18.59
N ALA A 81 -1.99 7.13 17.39
CA ALA A 81 -2.16 8.50 16.94
C ALA A 81 -3.64 8.94 16.98
N TYR A 82 -4.58 8.07 16.57
CA TYR A 82 -6.01 8.34 16.68
C TYR A 82 -6.47 8.54 18.14
N ARG A 83 -5.98 7.73 19.08
CA ARG A 83 -6.30 7.88 20.51
C ARG A 83 -5.74 9.17 21.09
N VAL A 84 -4.53 9.56 20.67
CA VAL A 84 -3.94 10.86 21.02
C VAL A 84 -4.83 11.99 20.51
N ALA A 85 -5.16 11.99 19.22
CA ALA A 85 -5.96 13.06 18.61
C ALA A 85 -7.38 13.18 19.18
N THR A 86 -7.96 12.09 19.68
CA THR A 86 -9.31 12.05 20.27
C THR A 86 -9.33 12.18 21.79
N ASN A 87 -8.18 12.41 22.45
CA ASN A 87 -8.04 12.43 23.90
C ASN A 87 -8.57 11.16 24.60
N ARG A 88 -8.52 10.01 23.93
CA ARG A 88 -9.02 8.72 24.44
C ARG A 88 -7.92 7.88 25.09
N ILE A 89 -6.83 8.50 25.52
CA ILE A 89 -5.76 7.81 26.24
C ILE A 89 -6.15 7.75 27.72
N THR A 90 -6.63 6.60 28.16
CA THR A 90 -7.08 6.41 29.55
C THR A 90 -5.93 6.33 30.55
N ARG A 91 -4.77 5.83 30.12
CA ARG A 91 -3.54 5.76 30.91
C ARG A 91 -2.35 5.95 29.98
N VAL A 92 -1.58 7.00 30.22
CA VAL A 92 -0.31 7.24 29.55
C VAL A 92 0.77 6.67 30.45
N SER A 93 1.57 5.71 29.95
CA SER A 93 2.76 5.29 30.69
C SER A 93 3.77 6.45 30.69
N PRO A 94 4.61 6.62 31.74
CA PRO A 94 5.57 7.72 31.80
C PRO A 94 6.43 7.90 30.53
N PRO A 95 6.94 6.84 29.87
CA PRO A 95 7.70 6.99 28.62
C PRO A 95 6.90 7.59 27.46
N VAL A 96 5.58 7.31 27.42
CA VAL A 96 4.69 7.83 26.40
C VAL A 96 4.37 9.31 26.66
N LEU A 97 4.27 9.70 27.93
CA LEU A 97 4.08 11.10 28.33
C LEU A 97 5.28 11.95 27.90
N ASP A 98 6.50 11.46 28.16
CA ASP A 98 7.74 12.13 27.73
C ASP A 98 7.81 12.31 26.20
N PHE A 99 7.37 11.30 25.43
CA PHE A 99 7.31 11.42 23.98
C PHE A 99 6.32 12.51 23.52
N MET A 100 5.15 12.59 24.16
CA MET A 100 4.15 13.62 23.86
C MET A 100 4.66 15.03 24.19
N LEU A 101 5.35 15.20 25.33
CA LEU A 101 5.94 16.47 25.74
C LEU A 101 7.05 16.92 24.76
N ARG A 102 7.88 15.97 24.28
CA ARG A 102 8.90 16.26 23.26
C ARG A 102 8.31 16.76 21.95
N GLN A 103 7.16 16.25 21.50
CA GLN A 103 6.50 16.75 20.29
C GLN A 103 6.01 18.20 20.43
N GLN A 104 5.74 18.65 21.66
CA GLN A 104 5.37 20.03 21.96
C GLN A 104 6.58 20.95 22.18
N GLY A 105 7.81 20.44 22.00
CA GLY A 105 9.04 21.17 22.29
C GLY A 105 9.33 21.33 23.79
N ILE A 106 8.58 20.66 24.65
CA ILE A 106 8.77 20.71 26.11
C ILE A 106 9.85 19.70 26.49
N ARG A 107 10.97 20.20 27.06
CA ARG A 107 12.00 19.36 27.67
C ARG A 107 11.72 19.26 29.17
N VAL A 108 11.48 18.04 29.67
CA VAL A 108 11.43 17.77 31.11
C VAL A 108 12.88 17.72 31.61
N THR A 109 13.33 18.79 32.28
CA THR A 109 14.59 18.78 33.02
C THR A 109 14.30 18.28 34.44
N MET A 110 15.03 17.26 34.90
CA MET A 110 14.99 16.87 36.32
C MET A 110 15.87 17.81 37.12
N GLU A 111 15.46 19.07 37.26
CA GLU A 111 16.05 19.93 38.29
C GLU A 111 15.42 19.54 39.62
N VAL A 112 16.11 18.72 40.39
CA VAL A 112 15.75 18.42 41.76
C VAL A 112 16.11 19.65 42.58
N ALA A 113 15.11 20.42 43.02
CA ALA A 113 15.32 21.48 43.99
C ALA A 113 15.85 20.83 45.28
N ALA A 114 17.09 21.17 45.63
CA ALA A 114 17.79 20.69 46.82
C ALA A 114 17.27 21.35 48.11
#